data_AF-A0A522VUB8-F1
#
_entry.id   AF-A0A522VUB8-F1
#
_cell.length_a   1.000
_cell.length_b   1.000
_cell.length_c   1.000
_cell.angle_alpha   90.00
_cell.angle_beta   90.00
_cell.angle_gamma   90.00
#
_symmetry.space_group_name_H-M   'P 1'
#
loop_
_entity.id
_entity.type
_entity.pdbx_description
1 polymer ?
#
loop_
_entity_poly.entity_id
_entity_poly.type
_entity_poly.pdbx_seq_one_letter_code
_entity_poly.pdbx_strand_id
1 'polypeptide(L)'
;MRRGIALLVACAALLAATLPRAWAQEPVRIVYHFVDGLEQASRGLEYIRNHLEADPKAQIVVVTHAAGVDFLMKGAKTSRGNEYRQAIEDLELQGVKFRVCEITLRERGL
;
A
#
# COMPACT_ATOMS: atom_id res chain seq x y z
N MET A 1 -54.82 9.88 13.10
CA MET A 1 -53.76 9.89 12.06
C MET A 1 -52.43 10.45 12.57
N ARG A 2 -52.36 11.70 13.06
CA ARG A 2 -51.10 12.31 13.56
C ARG A 2 -50.37 11.55 14.68
N ARG A 3 -51.10 10.97 15.64
CA ARG A 3 -50.51 10.16 16.74
C ARG A 3 -49.90 8.83 16.26
N GLY A 4 -50.48 8.21 15.23
CA GLY A 4 -49.96 6.97 14.65
C GLY A 4 -48.67 7.21 13.86
N ILE A 5 -48.59 8.34 13.16
CA ILE A 5 -47.37 8.76 12.44
C ILE A 5 -46.24 9.06 13.44
N ALA A 6 -46.53 9.73 14.56
CA ALA A 6 -45.53 10.00 15.60
C ALA A 6 -45.00 8.70 16.24
N LEU A 7 -45.86 7.71 16.48
CA LEU A 7 -45.45 6.41 17.03
C LEU A 7 -44.58 5.61 16.03
N LEU A 8 -44.92 5.65 14.74
CA LEU A 8 -44.15 5.01 13.67
C LEU A 8 -42.77 5.63 13.51
N VAL A 9 -42.66 6.96 13.59
CA VAL A 9 -41.37 7.68 13.53
C VAL A 9 -40.50 7.37 14.74
N ALA A 10 -41.09 7.29 15.95
CA ALA A 10 -40.35 6.92 17.16
C ALA A 10 -39.82 5.47 17.09
N CYS A 11 -40.63 4.52 16.63
CA CYS A 11 -40.19 3.13 16.42
C CYS A 11 -39.08 3.02 15.36
N ALA A 12 -39.16 3.78 14.27
CA ALA A 12 -38.13 3.78 13.22
C ALA A 12 -36.79 4.35 13.74
N ALA A 13 -36.82 5.38 14.58
CA ALA A 13 -35.62 5.94 15.20
C ALA A 13 -34.96 4.97 16.20
N LEU A 14 -35.76 4.24 16.97
CA LEU A 14 -35.29 3.20 17.89
C LEU A 14 -34.66 2.01 17.14
N LEU A 15 -35.21 1.60 15.99
CA LEU A 15 -34.62 0.55 15.15
C LEU A 15 -33.32 0.99 14.48
N ALA A 16 -33.20 2.27 14.08
CA ALA A 16 -31.97 2.78 13.47
C ALA A 16 -30.80 2.84 14.47
N ALA A 17 -31.09 3.03 15.76
CA ALA A 17 -30.09 3.10 16.83
C ALA A 17 -29.50 1.73 17.22
N THR A 18 -30.14 0.62 16.85
CA THR A 18 -29.66 -0.75 17.13
C THR A 18 -28.93 -1.41 15.96
N LEU A 19 -28.80 -0.71 14.83
CA LEU A 19 -28.02 -1.22 13.70
C LEU A 19 -26.54 -1.32 14.10
N PRO A 20 -25.88 -2.48 13.89
CA PRO A 20 -24.45 -2.59 14.11
C PRO A 20 -23.74 -1.59 13.22
N ARG A 21 -23.06 -0.64 13.85
CA ARG A 21 -22.25 0.35 13.15
C ARG A 21 -21.04 -0.40 12.60
N ALA A 22 -21.03 -0.66 11.30
CA ALA A 22 -19.86 -1.22 10.65
C ALA A 22 -18.66 -0.29 10.90
N TRP A 23 -17.74 -0.71 11.77
CA TRP A 23 -16.47 -0.03 11.90
C TRP A 23 -15.73 -0.25 10.59
N ALA A 24 -15.54 0.83 9.83
CA ALA A 24 -14.65 0.79 8.69
C ALA A 24 -13.30 0.31 9.21
N GLN A 25 -12.87 -0.88 8.76
CA GLN A 25 -11.56 -1.38 9.15
C GLN A 25 -10.53 -0.38 8.66
N GLU A 26 -9.64 0.04 9.57
CA GLU A 26 -8.52 0.88 9.18
C GLU A 26 -7.71 0.16 8.10
N PRO A 27 -7.19 0.90 7.10
CA PRO A 27 -6.25 0.35 6.15
C PRO A 27 -5.14 -0.46 6.81
N VAL A 28 -4.86 -1.65 6.29
CA VAL A 28 -3.69 -2.42 6.72
C VAL A 28 -2.44 -1.62 6.39
N ARG A 29 -1.49 -1.53 7.34
CA ARG A 29 -0.23 -0.81 7.16
C ARG A 29 0.92 -1.81 7.07
N ILE A 30 1.69 -1.75 5.98
CA ILE A 30 2.72 -2.74 5.66
C ILE A 30 4.03 -2.06 5.33
N VAL A 31 5.12 -2.68 5.79
CA VAL A 31 6.49 -2.32 5.39
C VAL A 31 7.11 -3.49 4.65
N TYR A 32 7.44 -3.30 3.37
CA TYR A 32 8.33 -4.18 2.63
C TYR A 32 9.76 -3.70 2.82
N HIS A 33 10.68 -4.60 3.11
CA HIS A 33 12.06 -4.27 3.43
C HIS A 33 12.99 -4.98 2.47
N PHE A 34 13.64 -4.23 1.58
CA PHE A 34 14.56 -4.76 0.58
C PHE A 34 16.00 -4.43 0.99
N VAL A 35 16.77 -5.47 1.24
CA VAL A 35 18.19 -5.41 1.64
C VAL A 35 19.08 -6.04 0.58
N ASP A 36 18.56 -7.02 -0.15
CA ASP A 36 19.27 -7.78 -1.16
C ASP A 36 19.10 -7.18 -2.55
N GLY A 37 19.78 -7.75 -3.54
CA GLY A 37 19.82 -7.22 -4.90
C GLY A 37 18.53 -7.41 -5.72
N LEU A 38 18.70 -7.29 -7.04
CA LEU A 38 17.62 -7.17 -8.02
C LEU A 38 16.60 -8.32 -8.01
N GLU A 39 17.00 -9.54 -7.62
CA GLU A 39 16.09 -10.69 -7.56
C GLU A 39 15.04 -10.53 -6.44
N GLN A 40 15.44 -10.05 -5.27
CA GLN A 40 14.51 -9.74 -4.19
C GLN A 40 13.57 -8.62 -4.61
N ALA A 41 14.11 -7.55 -5.21
CA ALA A 41 13.32 -6.42 -5.69
C ALA A 41 12.28 -6.86 -6.73
N SER A 42 12.66 -7.68 -7.73
CA SER A 42 11.74 -8.20 -8.75
C SER A 42 10.53 -8.92 -8.14
N ARG A 43 10.77 -9.89 -7.26
CA ARG A 43 9.69 -10.63 -6.59
C ARG A 43 8.90 -9.75 -5.64
N GLY A 44 9.58 -8.83 -4.95
CA GLY A 44 8.95 -7.91 -4.02
C GLY A 44 7.94 -6.98 -4.70
N LEU A 45 8.29 -6.41 -5.86
CA LEU A 45 7.38 -5.57 -6.64
C LEU A 45 6.17 -6.37 -7.15
N GLU A 46 6.36 -7.62 -7.57
CA GLU A 46 5.27 -8.53 -7.94
C GLU A 46 4.32 -8.77 -6.76
N TYR A 47 4.86 -9.07 -5.56
CA TYR A 47 4.03 -9.30 -4.39
C TYR A 47 3.34 -8.06 -3.84
N ILE A 48 3.90 -6.87 -4.02
CA ILE A 48 3.21 -5.61 -3.70
C ILE A 48 1.99 -5.44 -4.60
N ARG A 49 2.09 -5.77 -5.90
CA ARG A 49 0.93 -5.74 -6.81
C ARG A 49 -0.14 -6.73 -6.38
N ASN A 50 0.25 -7.97 -6.06
CA ASN A 50 -0.68 -8.99 -5.57
C ASN A 50 -1.34 -8.56 -4.25
N HIS A 51 -0.60 -7.87 -3.37
CA HIS A 51 -1.14 -7.32 -2.12
C HIS A 51 -2.22 -6.28 -2.41
N LEU A 52 -1.94 -5.31 -3.29
CA LEU A 52 -2.89 -4.26 -3.65
C LEU A 52 -4.09 -4.79 -4.43
N GLU A 53 -3.93 -5.89 -5.17
CA GLU A 53 -5.06 -6.58 -5.80
C GLU A 53 -5.99 -7.20 -4.75
N ALA A 54 -5.43 -7.82 -3.71
CA ALA A 54 -6.19 -8.43 -2.63
C ALA A 54 -6.78 -7.41 -1.64
N ASP A 55 -6.03 -6.36 -1.31
CA ASP A 55 -6.45 -5.24 -0.47
C ASP A 55 -6.06 -3.91 -1.12
N PRO A 56 -6.95 -3.32 -1.94
CA PRO A 56 -6.71 -2.04 -2.60
C PRO A 56 -6.61 -0.85 -1.64
N LYS A 57 -6.97 -1.02 -0.35
CA LYS A 57 -6.90 0.05 0.65
C LYS A 57 -5.61 0.00 1.44
N ALA A 58 -4.79 -1.03 1.29
CA ALA A 58 -3.55 -1.18 2.04
C ALA A 58 -2.60 0.02 1.86
N GLN A 59 -1.95 0.42 2.95
CA GLN A 59 -0.92 1.45 2.96
C GLN A 59 0.46 0.80 3.01
N ILE A 60 1.20 0.90 1.91
CA ILE A 60 2.46 0.19 1.75
C ILE A 60 3.63 1.18 1.71
N VAL A 61 4.65 0.90 2.52
CA VAL A 61 5.96 1.56 2.45
C VAL A 61 7.01 0.52 2.08
N VAL A 62 7.83 0.82 1.07
CA VAL A 62 9.00 0.02 0.71
C VAL A 62 10.22 0.74 1.25
N VAL A 63 10.98 0.09 2.13
CA VAL A 63 12.24 0.58 2.67
C VAL A 63 13.38 -0.18 2.02
N THR A 64 14.32 0.55 1.45
CA THR A 64 15.47 -0.01 0.73
C THR A 64 16.78 0.43 1.36
N HIS A 65 17.72 -0.49 1.52
CA HIS A 65 19.10 -0.20 1.94
C HIS A 65 20.07 -1.26 1.41
N ALA A 66 21.37 -1.08 1.61
CA ALA A 66 22.43 -1.94 1.08
C ALA A 66 22.28 -2.18 -0.44
N ALA A 67 22.20 -3.44 -0.90
CA ALA A 67 22.00 -3.78 -2.30
C ALA A 67 20.55 -3.55 -2.78
N GLY A 68 19.60 -3.46 -1.83
CA GLY A 68 18.19 -3.19 -2.10
C GLY A 68 17.90 -1.84 -2.73
N VAL A 69 18.87 -0.91 -2.79
CA VAL A 69 18.69 0.37 -3.50
C VAL A 69 18.89 0.23 -5.03
N ASP A 70 19.49 -0.87 -5.50
CA ASP A 70 19.98 -0.97 -6.89
C ASP A 70 18.86 -0.93 -7.93
N PHE A 71 17.67 -1.45 -7.61
CA PHE A 71 16.53 -1.42 -8.53
C PHE A 71 15.93 -0.01 -8.71
N LEU A 72 16.22 0.92 -7.79
CA LEU A 72 15.80 2.32 -7.88
C LEU A 72 16.76 3.16 -8.74
N MET A 73 17.90 2.61 -9.15
CA MET A 73 18.92 3.34 -9.91
C MET A 73 18.50 3.57 -11.36
N LYS A 74 18.96 4.69 -11.95
CA LYS A 74 18.68 5.01 -13.34
C LYS A 74 19.20 3.89 -14.27
N GLY A 75 18.30 3.37 -15.10
CA GLY A 75 18.63 2.30 -16.05
C GLY A 75 18.72 0.90 -15.44
N ALA A 76 18.33 0.72 -14.17
CA ALA A 76 18.24 -0.60 -13.56
C ALA A 76 17.20 -1.46 -14.29
N LYS A 77 17.58 -2.70 -14.61
CA LYS A 77 16.76 -3.63 -15.41
C LYS A 77 16.53 -4.93 -14.66
N THR A 78 15.35 -5.50 -14.88
CA THR A 78 15.00 -6.87 -14.51
C THR A 78 15.83 -7.87 -15.32
N SER A 79 15.82 -9.14 -14.92
CA SER A 79 16.44 -10.23 -15.68
C SER A 79 15.86 -10.41 -17.09
N ARG A 80 14.67 -9.85 -17.35
CA ARG A 80 13.99 -9.84 -18.67
C ARG A 80 14.33 -8.62 -19.52
N GLY A 81 15.19 -7.72 -19.05
CA GLY A 81 15.63 -6.52 -19.77
C GLY A 81 14.71 -5.30 -19.65
N ASN A 82 13.56 -5.42 -18.98
CA ASN A 82 12.66 -4.30 -18.70
C ASN A 82 13.23 -3.40 -17.60
N GLU A 83 13.08 -2.08 -17.72
CA GLU A 83 13.47 -1.15 -16.67
C GLU A 83 12.54 -1.23 -15.46
N TYR A 84 13.09 -1.10 -14.25
CA TYR A 84 12.29 -1.05 -13.02
C TYR A 84 11.46 0.22 -12.89
N ARG A 85 11.89 1.32 -13.52
CA ARG A 85 11.26 2.65 -13.43
C ARG A 85 9.75 2.58 -13.62
N GLN A 86 9.29 1.93 -14.68
CA GLN A 86 7.86 1.84 -14.98
C GLN A 86 7.10 1.13 -13.84
N ALA A 87 7.65 0.02 -13.32
CA ALA A 87 6.99 -0.71 -12.24
C ALA A 87 6.94 0.07 -10.92
N ILE A 88 7.96 0.89 -10.65
CA ILE A 88 8.01 1.79 -9.49
C ILE A 88 6.96 2.89 -9.64
N GLU A 89 6.95 3.59 -10.79
CA GLU A 89 6.00 4.68 -11.08
C GLU A 89 4.55 4.19 -11.00
N ASP A 90 4.24 3.01 -11.56
CA ASP A 90 2.92 2.37 -11.45
C ASP A 90 2.50 2.20 -9.98
N LEU A 91 3.40 1.69 -9.13
CA LEU A 91 3.10 1.44 -7.72
C LEU A 91 3.00 2.74 -6.91
N GLU A 92 3.81 3.76 -7.24
CA GLU A 92 3.69 5.09 -6.64
C GLU A 92 2.34 5.74 -6.96
N LEU A 93 1.84 5.59 -8.19
CA LEU A 93 0.49 6.02 -8.58
C LEU A 93 -0.61 5.29 -7.80
N GLN A 94 -0.35 4.05 -7.37
CA GLN A 94 -1.23 3.28 -6.47
C GLN A 94 -1.04 3.64 -4.99
N GLY A 95 -0.18 4.62 -4.66
CA GLY A 95 0.02 5.13 -3.30
C GLY A 95 1.12 4.43 -2.50
N VAL A 96 1.88 3.52 -3.11
CA VAL A 96 3.06 2.91 -2.49
C VAL A 96 4.15 3.96 -2.30
N LYS A 97 4.80 3.94 -1.14
CA LYS A 97 5.86 4.90 -0.81
C LYS A 97 7.22 4.22 -0.77
N PHE A 98 8.11 4.58 -1.68
CA PHE A 98 9.51 4.14 -1.62
C PHE A 98 10.32 5.05 -0.69
N ARG A 99 11.19 4.44 0.12
CA ARG A 99 12.07 5.12 1.09
C ARG A 99 13.45 4.50 0.99
N VAL A 100 14.45 5.36 0.84
CA VAL A 100 15.84 4.94 0.72
C VAL A 100 16.58 5.31 2.00
N CYS A 101 17.40 4.39 2.51
CA CYS A 101 18.28 4.65 3.64
C CYS A 101 19.34 5.70 3.29
N GLU A 102 19.31 6.82 4.01
CA GLU A 102 20.27 7.92 3.85
C GLU A 102 21.72 7.47 4.07
N ILE A 103 21.96 6.57 5.05
CA ILE A 103 23.30 6.04 5.33
C ILE A 103 23.81 5.25 4.12
N THR A 104 22.96 4.41 3.50
CA THR A 104 23.34 3.68 2.28
C THR A 104 23.70 4.62 1.14
N LEU A 105 22.93 5.70 0.93
CA LEU A 105 23.25 6.70 -0.09
C LEU A 105 24.62 7.32 0.16
N ARG A 106 24.87 7.78 1.38
CA ARG A 106 26.15 8.39 1.77
C ARG A 106 27.33 7.44 1.62
N GLU A 107 27.20 6.19 2.09
CA GLU A 107 28.28 5.19 2.05
C GLU A 107 28.59 4.72 0.63
N ARG A 108 27.60 4.74 -0.26
CA ARG A 108 27.76 4.33 -1.67
C ARG A 108 28.02 5.49 -2.63
N GLY A 109 27.96 6.74 -2.17
CA GLY A 109 28.14 7.92 -3.01
C GLY A 109 27.06 8.09 -4.09
N LEU A 110 25.81 7.77 -3.73
CA LEU A 110 24.63 7.84 -4.61
C LEU A 110 23.83 9.12 -4.43
#